data_AF-A0A221NPT3-F1
#
_entry.id   AF-A0A221NPT3-F1
#
_cell.length_a   1.000
_cell.length_b   1.000
_cell.length_c   1.000
_cell.angle_alpha   90.00
_cell.angle_beta   90.00
_cell.angle_gamma   90.00
#
_symmetry.space_group_name_H-M   'P 1'
#
loop_
_entity.id
_entity.type
_entity.pdbx_description
1 polymer ?
#
loop_
_entity_poly.entity_id
_entity_poly.type
_entity_poly.pdbx_seq_one_letter_code
_entity_poly.pdbx_strand_id
1 'polypeptide(L)'
;MNRRGLAVVAVVAVVAVLGLAGCSSPTGPDVLAREATAEDELPETVSLISVDTDIKAGSARLLTTYDDVEYFAAKSSTGGSACLISVPVGLPGRWRAGCAAVATGEEIITLTGFDDSQATLINDGVDAGQPKYDGWTQIHPNVLYKPR
;
A
#
# COMPACT_ATOMS: atom_id res chain seq x y z
N MET A 1 26.00 13.32 -69.95
CA MET A 1 25.17 13.36 -68.73
C MET A 1 25.66 12.26 -67.79
N ASN A 2 26.42 12.65 -66.77
CA ASN A 2 27.04 11.74 -65.81
C ASN A 2 26.05 11.41 -64.69
N ARG A 3 25.93 10.13 -64.30
CA ARG A 3 25.38 9.77 -62.98
C ARG A 3 26.24 8.69 -62.35
N ARG A 4 27.02 9.14 -61.36
CA ARG A 4 27.87 8.35 -60.46
C ARG A 4 26.96 7.55 -59.53
N GLY A 5 27.10 6.22 -59.50
CA GLY A 5 26.45 5.37 -58.51
C GLY A 5 27.23 5.40 -57.21
N LEU A 6 26.67 6.03 -56.17
CA LEU A 6 27.20 5.95 -54.81
C LEU A 6 26.77 4.61 -54.18
N ALA A 7 27.75 3.84 -53.72
CA ALA A 7 27.54 2.69 -52.86
C ALA A 7 27.04 3.14 -51.49
N VAL A 8 25.91 2.62 -51.03
CA VAL A 8 25.38 2.86 -49.68
C VAL A 8 25.76 1.68 -48.80
N VAL A 9 26.71 1.91 -47.89
CA VAL A 9 27.13 0.98 -46.84
C VAL A 9 26.04 0.94 -45.77
N ALA A 10 25.41 -0.21 -45.59
CA ALA A 10 24.43 -0.44 -44.52
C ALA A 10 25.16 -0.69 -43.19
N VAL A 11 25.06 0.27 -42.25
CA VAL A 11 25.55 0.12 -40.88
C VAL A 11 24.44 -0.53 -40.05
N VAL A 12 24.65 -1.78 -39.63
CA VAL A 12 23.78 -2.50 -38.70
C VAL A 12 24.09 -2.00 -37.28
N ALA A 13 23.22 -1.15 -36.72
CA ALA A 13 23.30 -0.74 -35.32
C ALA A 13 22.65 -1.82 -34.44
N VAL A 14 23.48 -2.52 -33.67
CA VAL A 14 23.05 -3.50 -32.66
C VAL A 14 22.44 -2.74 -31.48
N VAL A 15 21.14 -2.93 -31.25
CA VAL A 15 20.42 -2.40 -30.09
C VAL A 15 20.77 -3.28 -28.88
N ALA A 16 21.64 -2.78 -28.00
CA ALA A 16 21.88 -3.39 -26.69
C ALA A 16 20.73 -3.01 -25.74
N VAL A 17 19.74 -3.90 -25.63
CA VAL A 17 18.72 -3.82 -24.57
C VAL A 17 19.36 -4.31 -23.28
N LEU A 18 19.98 -3.41 -22.52
CA LEU A 18 20.36 -3.69 -21.13
C LEU A 18 19.08 -3.80 -20.30
N GLY A 19 18.75 -5.04 -19.91
CA GLY A 19 17.69 -5.31 -18.94
C GLY A 19 18.02 -4.62 -17.62
N LEU A 20 17.24 -3.59 -17.28
CA LEU A 20 17.15 -3.12 -15.90
C LEU A 20 16.42 -4.21 -15.11
N ALA A 21 17.17 -5.18 -14.58
CA ALA A 21 16.73 -5.91 -13.40
C ALA A 21 16.72 -4.89 -12.25
N GLY A 22 15.63 -4.12 -12.18
CA GLY A 22 15.38 -3.20 -11.09
C GLY A 22 15.32 -3.99 -9.80
N CYS A 23 16.03 -3.54 -8.78
CA CYS A 23 15.90 -4.04 -7.43
C CYS A 23 14.40 -3.94 -7.05
N SER A 24 13.70 -5.06 -7.04
CA SER A 24 12.32 -5.11 -6.54
C SER A 24 12.40 -4.98 -5.02
N SER A 25 12.33 -3.75 -4.52
CA SER A 25 12.09 -3.51 -3.10
C SER A 25 10.75 -4.17 -2.73
N PRO A 26 10.63 -4.79 -1.54
CA PRO A 26 9.36 -5.30 -1.04
C PRO A 26 8.29 -4.23 -1.18
N THR A 27 7.27 -4.49 -2.00
CA THR A 27 6.44 -3.41 -2.56
C THR A 27 5.22 -3.06 -1.70
N GLY A 28 5.08 -3.74 -0.56
CA GLY A 28 3.90 -3.66 0.29
C GLY A 28 2.72 -4.39 -0.35
N PRO A 29 1.53 -4.29 0.26
CA PRO A 29 0.29 -4.77 -0.33
C PRO A 29 0.07 -4.23 -1.76
N ASP A 30 -0.32 -5.10 -2.70
CA ASP A 30 -0.55 -4.81 -4.12
C ASP A 30 -1.59 -3.70 -4.32
N VAL A 31 -2.54 -3.55 -3.39
CA VAL A 31 -3.51 -2.44 -3.36
C VAL A 31 -2.84 -1.07 -3.35
N LEU A 32 -1.60 -0.95 -2.85
CA LEU A 32 -0.83 0.30 -2.89
C LEU A 32 -0.21 0.58 -4.26
N ALA A 33 -0.22 -0.37 -5.19
CA ALA A 33 0.29 -0.20 -6.55
C ALA A 33 -0.77 0.37 -7.52
N ARG A 34 -2.07 0.19 -7.25
CA ARG A 34 -3.13 0.75 -8.11
C ARG A 34 -3.20 2.27 -8.03
N GLU A 35 -3.77 2.89 -9.06
CA GLU A 35 -4.11 4.31 -9.05
C GLU A 35 -5.19 4.61 -7.98
N ALA A 36 -5.18 5.86 -7.51
CA ALA A 36 -6.17 6.33 -6.54
C ALA A 36 -7.52 6.56 -7.23
N THR A 37 -8.60 6.26 -6.52
CA THR A 37 -9.98 6.59 -6.89
C THR A 37 -10.55 7.61 -5.90
N ALA A 38 -11.75 8.11 -6.16
CA ALA A 38 -12.44 9.04 -5.25
C ALA A 38 -12.72 8.44 -3.87
N GLU A 39 -12.89 7.11 -3.77
CA GLU A 39 -13.13 6.41 -2.49
C GLU A 39 -11.86 6.33 -1.63
N ASP A 40 -10.68 6.60 -2.19
CA ASP A 40 -9.42 6.59 -1.47
C ASP A 40 -9.10 7.92 -0.78
N GLU A 41 -9.91 8.95 -1.01
CA GLU A 41 -9.74 10.25 -0.39
C GLU A 41 -10.06 10.15 1.10
N LEU A 42 -9.05 10.45 1.92
CA LEU A 42 -9.24 10.55 3.37
C LEU A 42 -10.13 11.76 3.69
N PRO A 43 -11.04 11.67 4.69
CA PRO A 43 -11.83 12.81 5.13
C PRO A 43 -10.94 13.99 5.53
N GLU A 44 -11.38 15.23 5.28
CA GLU A 44 -10.59 16.45 5.53
C GLU A 44 -10.09 16.59 6.98
N THR A 45 -10.80 15.98 7.95
CA THR A 45 -10.42 15.97 9.37
C THR A 45 -9.22 15.07 9.68
N VAL A 46 -8.84 14.17 8.76
CA VAL A 46 -7.67 13.30 8.88
C VAL A 46 -6.42 14.09 8.49
N SER A 47 -5.70 14.60 9.49
CA SER A 47 -4.45 15.33 9.26
C SER A 47 -3.23 14.41 9.34
N LEU A 48 -2.68 14.07 8.18
CA LEU A 48 -1.44 13.28 8.08
C LEU A 48 -0.18 14.07 8.50
N ILE A 49 -0.30 15.38 8.78
CA ILE A 49 0.81 16.25 9.15
C ILE A 49 1.16 16.11 10.64
N SER A 50 0.18 15.80 11.48
CA SER A 50 0.33 15.75 12.95
C SER A 50 0.59 14.35 13.51
N VAL A 51 0.47 13.32 12.68
CA VAL A 51 0.92 11.98 13.05
C VAL A 51 2.41 11.91 12.74
N ASP A 52 3.23 11.53 13.72
CA ASP A 52 4.66 11.19 13.53
C ASP A 52 4.86 9.95 12.62
N THR A 53 3.84 9.59 11.84
CA THR A 53 3.88 8.59 10.80
C THR A 53 4.17 9.33 9.50
N ASP A 54 5.37 9.15 8.97
CA ASP A 54 5.81 9.62 7.67
C ASP A 54 4.91 9.08 6.54
N ILE A 55 3.66 9.51 6.39
CA ILE A 55 2.71 9.01 5.37
C ILE A 55 2.82 9.87 4.12
N LYS A 56 2.95 9.22 2.96
CA LYS A 56 2.98 9.89 1.66
C LYS A 56 1.59 10.40 1.29
N ALA A 57 1.43 11.71 1.12
CA ALA A 57 0.19 12.33 0.66
C ALA A 57 -0.31 11.70 -0.67
N GLY A 58 -1.62 11.49 -0.78
CA GLY A 58 -2.27 10.87 -1.95
C GLY A 58 -1.99 9.37 -2.17
N SER A 59 -1.29 8.72 -1.22
CA SER A 59 -1.00 7.29 -1.30
C SER A 59 -2.02 6.39 -0.60
N ALA A 60 -3.00 6.97 0.09
CA ALA A 60 -4.06 6.24 0.76
C ALA A 60 -4.87 5.42 -0.26
N ARG A 61 -5.30 4.24 0.15
CA ARG A 61 -6.14 3.32 -0.61
C ARG A 61 -7.15 2.73 0.34
N LEU A 62 -8.44 2.97 0.09
CA LEU A 62 -9.49 2.32 0.85
C LEU A 62 -9.40 0.82 0.60
N LEU A 63 -9.38 0.06 1.70
CA LEU A 63 -9.35 -1.39 1.70
C LEU A 63 -10.77 -1.93 1.87
N THR A 64 -11.46 -1.45 2.91
CA THR A 64 -12.82 -1.88 3.23
C THR A 64 -13.45 -0.93 4.23
N THR A 65 -14.78 -1.02 4.35
CA THR A 65 -15.52 -0.49 5.50
C THR A 65 -16.08 -1.67 6.28
N TYR A 66 -15.81 -1.74 7.57
CA TYR A 66 -16.29 -2.80 8.44
C TYR A 66 -16.59 -2.23 9.83
N ASP A 67 -17.76 -2.61 10.38
CA ASP A 67 -18.22 -2.16 11.71
C ASP A 67 -18.16 -0.63 11.90
N ASP A 68 -18.69 0.11 10.92
CA ASP A 68 -18.67 1.59 10.88
C ASP A 68 -17.26 2.20 10.98
N VAL A 69 -16.24 1.49 10.51
CA VAL A 69 -14.86 1.99 10.38
C VAL A 69 -14.35 1.78 8.95
N GLU A 70 -13.84 2.84 8.35
CA GLU A 70 -13.11 2.79 7.08
C GLU A 70 -11.64 2.48 7.35
N TYR A 71 -11.12 1.45 6.67
CA TYR A 71 -9.72 1.04 6.78
C TYR A 71 -8.98 1.37 5.48
N PHE A 72 -7.90 2.14 5.60
CA PHE A 72 -7.05 2.51 4.47
C PHE A 72 -5.64 1.97 4.66
N ALA A 73 -5.02 1.53 3.57
CA ALA A 73 -3.57 1.38 3.50
C ALA A 73 -2.95 2.66 2.93
N ALA A 74 -1.73 3.02 3.33
CA ALA A 74 -0.97 4.08 2.69
C ALA A 74 0.52 3.73 2.60
N LYS A 75 1.25 4.41 1.71
CA LYS A 75 2.71 4.31 1.63
C LYS A 75 3.35 5.26 2.62
N SER A 76 4.47 4.86 3.20
CA SER A 76 5.35 5.81 3.86
C SER A 76 6.02 6.77 2.86
N SER A 77 6.28 8.01 3.26
CA SER A 77 7.07 9.02 2.55
C SER A 77 8.57 8.68 2.54
N THR A 78 9.06 7.95 3.55
CA THR A 78 10.45 7.47 3.65
C THR A 78 10.70 6.17 2.88
N GLY A 79 9.63 5.51 2.39
CA GLY A 79 9.70 4.27 1.63
C GLY A 79 9.85 3.01 2.51
N GLY A 80 9.66 1.84 1.90
CA GLY A 80 9.86 0.53 2.56
C GLY A 80 8.86 0.17 3.68
N SER A 81 7.91 1.06 3.99
CA SER A 81 6.88 0.85 5.01
C SER A 81 5.49 1.05 4.42
N ALA A 82 4.53 0.30 4.95
CA ALA A 82 3.11 0.49 4.70
C ALA A 82 2.42 0.89 6.00
N CYS A 83 1.34 1.65 5.86
CA CYS A 83 0.61 2.23 6.98
C CYS A 83 -0.82 1.74 6.95
N LEU A 84 -1.38 1.47 8.13
CA LEU A 84 -2.80 1.28 8.31
C LEU A 84 -3.38 2.57 8.88
N ILE A 85 -4.55 2.97 8.39
CA ILE A 85 -5.32 4.09 8.90
C ILE A 85 -6.74 3.58 9.16
N SER A 86 -7.28 3.84 10.35
CA SER A 86 -8.68 3.55 10.68
C SER A 86 -9.43 4.85 10.94
N VAL A 87 -10.58 5.01 10.29
CA VAL A 87 -11.41 6.22 10.37
C VAL A 87 -12.85 5.81 10.71
N PRO A 88 -13.34 6.07 11.93
CA PRO A 88 -14.73 5.78 12.27
C PRO A 88 -15.69 6.63 11.44
N VAL A 89 -16.68 5.98 10.82
CA VAL A 89 -17.78 6.61 10.10
C VAL A 89 -18.56 7.50 11.05
N GLY A 90 -18.86 8.73 10.62
CA GLY A 90 -19.58 9.72 11.44
C GLY A 90 -18.75 10.38 12.55
N LEU A 91 -17.56 9.86 12.87
CA LEU A 91 -16.62 10.44 13.84
C LEU A 91 -15.19 10.51 13.28
N PRO A 92 -14.97 11.11 12.10
CA PRO A 92 -13.68 11.02 11.40
C PRO A 92 -12.53 11.75 12.12
N GLY A 93 -12.82 12.57 13.15
CA GLY A 93 -11.81 13.13 14.04
C GLY A 93 -11.21 12.15 15.05
N ARG A 94 -11.78 10.93 15.19
CA ARG A 94 -11.27 9.83 16.04
C ARG A 94 -10.56 8.78 15.20
N TRP A 95 -9.77 9.21 14.24
CA TRP A 95 -8.98 8.30 13.42
C TRP A 95 -7.69 7.88 14.13
N ARG A 96 -7.10 6.77 13.68
CA ARG A 96 -5.78 6.28 14.11
C ARG A 96 -4.95 5.92 12.88
N ALA A 97 -3.64 6.02 12.99
CA ALA A 97 -2.72 5.49 11.99
C ALA A 97 -1.44 4.95 12.63
N GLY A 98 -0.80 4.04 11.91
CA GLY A 98 0.51 3.49 12.27
C GLY A 98 1.17 2.90 11.02
N CYS A 99 2.49 3.01 10.97
CA CYS A 99 3.30 2.48 9.87
C CYS A 99 4.33 1.51 10.40
N ALA A 100 4.65 0.50 9.60
CA ALA A 100 5.77 -0.39 9.85
C ALA A 100 6.38 -0.87 8.54
N ALA A 101 7.63 -1.34 8.62
CA ALA A 101 8.34 -1.83 7.46
C ALA A 101 7.60 -3.04 6.84
N VAL A 102 7.48 -3.06 5.52
CA VAL A 102 6.81 -4.17 4.80
C VAL A 102 7.56 -5.49 4.99
N ALA A 103 8.87 -5.42 5.18
CA ALA A 103 9.76 -6.58 5.29
C ALA A 103 9.71 -7.29 6.65
N THR A 104 8.76 -6.95 7.54
CA THR A 104 8.68 -7.52 8.91
C THR A 104 8.06 -8.92 8.97
N GLY A 105 7.46 -9.42 7.88
CA GLY A 105 6.85 -10.75 7.82
C GLY A 105 5.46 -10.70 7.19
N GLU A 106 4.55 -11.55 7.67
CA GLU A 106 3.16 -11.56 7.18
C GLU A 106 2.37 -10.34 7.68
N GLU A 107 2.49 -10.02 8.97
CA GLU A 107 1.91 -8.83 9.57
C GLU A 107 2.83 -7.62 9.40
N ILE A 108 2.25 -6.50 9.01
CA ILE A 108 2.95 -5.22 8.89
C ILE A 108 2.76 -4.44 10.18
N ILE A 109 1.51 -4.09 10.51
CA ILE A 109 1.19 -3.25 11.67
C ILE A 109 -0.19 -3.62 12.22
N THR A 110 -0.32 -3.57 13.54
CA THR A 110 -1.59 -3.72 14.27
C THR A 110 -1.95 -2.40 14.93
N LEU A 111 -3.17 -1.94 14.70
CA LEU A 111 -3.76 -0.79 15.39
C LEU A 111 -4.78 -1.28 16.41
N THR A 112 -4.81 -0.62 17.56
CA THR A 112 -5.88 -0.74 18.54
C THR A 112 -6.88 0.40 18.34
N GLY A 113 -8.14 0.06 18.15
CA GLY A 113 -9.28 0.96 18.06
C GLY A 113 -9.62 1.61 19.40
N PHE A 114 -10.54 2.58 19.38
CA PHE A 114 -10.99 3.27 20.59
C PHE A 114 -11.92 2.43 21.49
N ASP A 115 -12.46 1.35 20.94
CA ASP A 115 -13.30 0.34 21.59
C ASP A 115 -12.49 -0.90 22.04
N ASP A 116 -11.16 -0.82 21.96
CA ASP A 116 -10.19 -1.91 22.16
C ASP A 116 -10.28 -3.07 21.14
N SER A 117 -11.02 -2.89 20.04
CA SER A 117 -10.89 -3.77 18.87
C SER A 117 -9.50 -3.61 18.24
N GLN A 118 -9.08 -4.58 17.44
CA GLN A 118 -7.79 -4.53 16.75
C GLN A 118 -7.97 -4.74 15.25
N ALA A 119 -7.16 -4.04 14.48
CA ALA A 119 -7.05 -4.24 13.04
C ALA A 119 -5.57 -4.38 12.65
N THR A 120 -5.27 -5.39 11.85
CA THR A 120 -3.91 -5.70 11.39
C THR A 120 -3.83 -5.60 9.88
N LEU A 121 -2.86 -4.84 9.38
CA LEU A 121 -2.49 -4.83 7.97
C LEU A 121 -1.52 -5.99 7.71
N ILE A 122 -1.83 -6.83 6.74
CA ILE A 122 -1.02 -7.98 6.32
C ILE A 122 -0.58 -7.86 4.86
N ASN A 123 0.56 -8.48 4.53
CA ASN A 123 1.03 -8.60 3.15
C ASN A 123 0.12 -9.51 2.31
N ASP A 124 0.27 -9.46 0.98
CA ASP A 124 -0.50 -10.30 0.07
C ASP A 124 -0.18 -11.78 0.23
N GLY A 125 -1.17 -12.63 -0.06
CA GLY A 125 -1.01 -14.09 -0.06
C GLY A 125 -0.87 -14.72 1.33
N VAL A 126 -0.99 -13.93 2.40
CA VAL A 126 -1.02 -14.44 3.77
C VAL A 126 -2.26 -15.32 3.98
N ASP A 127 -2.04 -16.54 4.47
CA ASP A 127 -3.11 -17.45 4.86
C ASP A 127 -3.63 -17.10 6.26
N ALA A 128 -4.75 -16.38 6.30
CA ALA A 128 -5.44 -15.99 7.53
C ALA A 128 -6.11 -17.17 8.26
N GLY A 129 -6.13 -18.38 7.68
CA GLY A 129 -6.66 -19.59 8.33
C GLY A 129 -5.66 -20.30 9.27
N GLN A 130 -4.43 -19.78 9.39
CA GLN A 130 -3.43 -20.36 10.28
C GLN A 130 -3.80 -20.18 11.77
N PRO A 131 -3.41 -21.12 12.66
CA PRO A 131 -3.75 -21.06 14.09
C PRO A 131 -3.32 -19.77 14.83
N LYS A 132 -2.28 -19.07 14.37
CA LYS A 132 -1.86 -17.79 14.97
C LYS A 132 -2.90 -16.66 14.80
N TYR A 133 -3.77 -16.79 13.80
CA TYR A 133 -4.86 -15.88 13.52
C TYR A 133 -6.18 -16.33 14.16
N ASP A 134 -6.17 -17.30 15.08
CA ASP A 134 -7.36 -17.70 15.82
C ASP A 134 -8.01 -16.50 16.53
N GLY A 135 -9.30 -16.31 16.31
CA GLY A 135 -10.08 -15.18 16.82
C GLY A 135 -9.97 -13.89 15.99
N TRP A 136 -9.22 -13.90 14.89
CA TRP A 136 -9.24 -12.85 13.88
C TRP A 136 -10.22 -13.22 12.75
N THR A 137 -10.80 -12.20 12.13
CA THR A 137 -11.63 -12.30 10.92
C THR A 137 -10.96 -11.53 9.80
N GLN A 138 -10.74 -12.16 8.65
CA GLN A 138 -10.26 -11.46 7.47
C GLN A 138 -11.40 -10.67 6.82
N ILE A 139 -11.36 -9.34 6.95
CA ILE A 139 -12.40 -8.43 6.43
C ILE A 139 -12.03 -7.81 5.07
N HIS A 140 -10.77 -7.98 4.66
CA HIS A 140 -10.21 -7.66 3.35
C HIS A 140 -8.96 -8.53 3.14
N PRO A 141 -8.53 -8.86 1.90
CA PRO A 141 -7.30 -9.63 1.66
C PRO A 141 -6.07 -9.16 2.47
N ASN A 142 -5.94 -7.85 2.70
CA ASN A 142 -4.86 -7.25 3.49
C ASN A 142 -5.25 -6.79 4.91
N VAL A 143 -6.47 -7.06 5.40
CA VAL A 143 -6.90 -6.61 6.73
C VAL A 143 -7.53 -7.73 7.53
N LEU A 144 -6.98 -7.96 8.72
CA LEU A 144 -7.58 -8.77 9.76
C LEU A 144 -8.20 -7.86 10.82
N TYR A 145 -9.34 -8.27 11.34
CA TYR A 145 -10.05 -7.61 12.44
C TYR A 145 -10.24 -8.58 13.60
N LYS A 146 -10.08 -8.07 14.82
CA LYS A 146 -10.37 -8.83 16.04
C LYS A 146 -11.20 -7.95 16.99
N PRO A 147 -12.40 -8.40 17.39
CA PRO A 147 -13.17 -7.70 18.42
C PRO A 147 -12.45 -7.79 19.78
N ARG A 148 -12.86 -6.93 20.72
CA ARG A 148 -12.39 -6.92 22.11
C ARG A 148 -12.49 -8.28 22.80
#